data_AF-A0A959HAB4-F1
#
_entry.id   AF-A0A959HAB4-F1
#
_cell.length_a   1.000
_cell.length_b   1.000
_cell.length_c   1.000
_cell.angle_alpha   90.00
_cell.angle_beta   90.00
_cell.angle_gamma   90.00
#
_symmetry.space_group_name_H-M   'P 1'
#
loop_
_entity.id
_entity.type
_entity.pdbx_description
1 polymer ?
#
loop_
_entity_poly.entity_id
_entity_poly.type
_entity_poly.pdbx_seq_one_letter_code
_entity_poly.pdbx_strand_id
1 'polypeptide(L)'
;MRKSILTILVALLLAGFHLSAQPSEQVFREIDEFVEQARQDWKVPGVAVGIVKGNEVIYAKGFGSRDVESGKPVTENTLFAIGSSTKAMTALSVLQLVDDGLVEPDKPVLDYLPDFRMYDDYVTQHLSVRDLLCHRSGLPRHDLVWYGSDDSREELFHKLKYLEPNRGFREVFQYQNLMYMTAGYLV
;
A
#
# COMPACT_ATOMS: atom_id res chain seq x y z
N MET A 1 -31.37 9.70 51.04
CA MET A 1 -29.90 9.61 51.17
C MET A 1 -29.31 8.27 50.72
N ARG A 2 -29.84 7.10 51.12
CA ARG A 2 -29.28 5.78 50.73
C ARG A 2 -29.33 5.43 49.22
N LYS A 3 -30.34 5.90 48.48
CA LYS A 3 -30.47 5.60 47.04
C LYS A 3 -29.51 6.42 46.15
N SER A 4 -29.14 7.63 46.59
CA SER A 4 -28.24 8.54 45.85
C SER A 4 -26.77 8.10 45.90
N ILE A 5 -26.35 7.43 46.97
CA ILE A 5 -24.99 6.90 47.14
C ILE A 5 -24.77 5.68 46.23
N LEU A 6 -25.80 4.84 46.06
CA LEU A 6 -25.73 3.64 45.21
C LEU A 6 -25.63 3.98 43.72
N THR A 7 -26.28 5.06 43.27
CA THR A 7 -26.21 5.51 41.87
C THR A 7 -24.84 6.09 41.51
N ILE A 8 -24.17 6.78 42.45
CA ILE A 8 -22.81 7.34 42.24
C ILE A 8 -21.76 6.21 42.18
N LEU A 9 -21.92 5.15 42.99
CA LEU A 9 -21.04 3.98 42.98
C LEU A 9 -21.12 3.19 41.66
N VAL A 10 -22.30 3.06 41.06
CA VAL A 10 -22.47 2.38 39.76
C VAL A 10 -21.90 3.23 38.60
N ALA A 11 -22.01 4.55 38.66
CA ALA A 11 -21.41 5.45 37.66
C ALA A 11 -19.86 5.44 37.72
N LEU A 12 -19.27 5.32 38.90
CA LEU A 12 -17.81 5.17 39.07
C LEU A 12 -17.29 3.79 38.63
N LEU A 13 -18.11 2.73 38.76
CA LEU A 13 -17.79 1.38 38.29
C LEU A 13 -17.87 1.24 36.75
N LEU A 14 -18.70 2.04 36.08
CA LEU A 14 -18.79 2.06 34.62
C LEU A 14 -17.76 3.00 33.94
N ALA A 15 -17.14 3.90 34.69
CA ALA A 15 -16.03 4.75 34.21
C ALA A 15 -14.65 4.07 34.37
N GLY A 16 -14.57 2.96 35.12
CA GLY A 16 -13.35 2.18 35.30
C GLY A 16 -13.20 1.13 34.20
N PHE A 17 -12.01 1.08 33.59
CA PHE A 17 -11.53 0.02 32.68
C PHE A 17 -11.81 0.17 31.18
N HIS A 18 -11.53 1.36 30.64
CA HIS A 18 -10.73 1.42 29.40
C HIS A 18 -9.42 2.16 29.66
N LEU A 19 -8.66 1.71 30.66
CA LEU A 19 -7.24 2.03 30.74
C LEU A 19 -6.53 1.14 29.71
N SER A 20 -6.61 1.51 28.43
CA SER A 20 -5.66 0.97 27.46
C SER A 20 -4.29 1.44 27.92
N ALA A 21 -3.47 0.52 28.45
CA ALA A 21 -2.13 0.85 28.86
C ALA A 21 -1.39 1.42 27.64
N GLN A 22 -1.12 2.73 27.68
CA GLN A 22 -0.20 3.37 26.76
C GLN A 22 1.18 2.72 26.96
N PRO A 23 1.93 2.42 25.90
CA PRO A 23 3.28 1.89 26.05
C PRO A 23 4.09 2.80 26.96
N SER A 24 4.82 2.22 27.91
CA SER A 24 5.70 3.00 28.77
C SER A 24 6.81 3.65 27.93
N GLU A 25 7.35 4.78 28.37
CA GLU A 25 8.51 5.42 27.73
C GLU A 25 9.70 4.47 27.51
N GLN A 26 9.83 3.46 28.37
CA GLN A 26 10.84 2.42 28.23
C GLN A 26 10.74 1.68 26.89
N VAL A 27 9.53 1.37 26.43
CA VAL A 27 9.29 0.70 25.14
C VAL A 27 9.74 1.58 23.97
N PHE A 28 9.50 2.89 24.05
CA PHE A 28 9.93 3.81 22.99
C PHE A 28 11.45 4.00 22.96
N ARG A 29 12.12 3.97 24.11
CA ARG A 29 13.59 3.93 24.17
C ARG A 29 14.16 2.65 23.56
N GLU A 30 13.55 1.50 23.84
CA GLU A 30 13.95 0.23 23.24
C GLU A 30 13.75 0.23 21.72
N ILE A 31 12.67 0.84 21.22
CA ILE A 31 12.46 1.06 19.78
C ILE A 31 13.54 1.97 19.20
N ASP A 32 13.86 3.09 19.87
CA ASP A 32 14.89 4.02 19.43
C ASP A 32 16.25 3.32 19.26
N GLU A 33 16.67 2.56 20.27
CA GLU A 33 17.91 1.80 20.28
C GLU A 33 17.93 0.74 19.17
N PHE A 34 16.83 -0.01 19.03
CA PHE A 34 16.70 -1.03 18.00
C PHE A 34 16.78 -0.44 16.58
N VAL A 35 16.04 0.64 16.32
CA VAL A 35 15.98 1.25 14.98
C VAL A 35 17.33 1.89 14.63
N GLU A 36 17.97 2.58 15.57
CA GLU A 36 19.28 3.17 15.33
C GLU A 36 20.35 2.11 15.12
N GLN A 37 20.34 1.02 15.90
CA GLN A 37 21.25 -0.11 15.70
C GLN A 37 21.04 -0.75 14.32
N ALA A 38 19.79 -1.04 13.93
CA ALA A 38 19.49 -1.58 12.60
C ALA A 38 19.92 -0.64 11.48
N ARG A 39 19.71 0.67 11.63
CA ARG A 39 20.15 1.67 10.64
C ARG A 39 21.66 1.60 10.42
N GLN A 40 22.44 1.47 11.50
CA GLN A 40 23.90 1.36 11.45
C GLN A 40 24.35 0.02 10.86
N ASP A 41 23.79 -1.10 11.33
CA ASP A 41 24.13 -2.46 10.89
C ASP A 41 23.92 -2.65 9.38
N TRP A 42 22.77 -2.16 8.88
CA TRP A 42 22.38 -2.26 7.48
C TRP A 42 22.90 -1.09 6.62
N LYS A 43 23.65 -0.16 7.22
CA LYS A 43 24.26 0.99 6.56
C LYS A 43 23.24 1.84 5.79
N VAL A 44 22.06 2.01 6.35
CA VAL A 44 20.99 2.83 5.78
C VAL A 44 21.22 4.29 6.17
N PRO A 45 21.27 5.25 5.24
CA PRO A 45 21.50 6.66 5.57
C PRO A 45 20.51 7.24 6.57
N GLY A 46 19.22 6.92 6.40
CA GLY A 46 18.16 7.37 7.28
C GLY A 46 16.90 6.54 7.17
N VAL A 47 16.11 6.53 8.25
CA VAL A 47 14.84 5.80 8.34
C VAL A 47 13.84 6.60 9.15
N ALA A 48 12.55 6.48 8.85
CA ALA A 48 11.47 7.02 9.66
C ALA A 48 10.55 5.88 10.11
N VAL A 49 10.10 5.93 11.36
CA VAL A 49 9.21 4.94 11.96
C VAL A 49 8.01 5.64 12.55
N GLY A 50 6.81 5.16 12.21
CA GLY A 50 5.54 5.54 12.80
C GLY A 50 4.81 4.32 13.35
N ILE A 51 4.24 4.42 14.55
CA ILE A 51 3.45 3.35 15.17
C ILE A 51 2.07 3.90 15.52
N VAL A 52 1.04 3.20 15.06
CA VAL A 52 -0.36 3.54 15.29
C VAL A 52 -0.99 2.47 16.18
N LYS A 53 -1.71 2.89 17.22
CA LYS A 53 -2.49 2.00 18.10
C LYS A 53 -3.92 2.52 18.17
N GLY A 54 -4.87 1.74 17.67
CA GLY A 54 -6.23 2.22 17.45
C GLY A 54 -6.24 3.34 16.42
N ASN A 55 -6.76 4.51 16.78
CA ASN A 55 -6.83 5.69 15.91
C ASN A 55 -5.76 6.75 16.23
N GLU A 56 -4.76 6.42 17.05
CA GLU A 56 -3.75 7.35 17.52
C GLU A 56 -2.35 6.95 17.04
N VAL A 57 -1.61 7.92 16.51
CA VAL A 57 -0.16 7.81 16.31
C VAL A 57 0.50 7.94 17.68
N ILE A 58 1.01 6.83 18.21
CA ILE A 58 1.62 6.77 19.54
C ILE A 58 3.14 6.97 19.49
N TYR A 59 3.73 6.91 18.30
CA TYR A 59 5.16 7.11 18.07
C TYR A 59 5.39 7.55 16.62
N ALA A 60 6.21 8.56 16.41
CA ALA A 60 6.67 8.98 15.09
C ALA A 60 8.06 9.62 15.23
N LYS A 61 9.06 9.08 14.54
CA LYS A 61 10.45 9.57 14.66
C LYS A 61 11.28 9.25 13.42
N GLY A 62 12.19 10.16 13.09
CA GLY A 62 13.23 9.98 12.09
C GLY A 62 14.60 9.69 12.72
N PHE A 63 15.41 8.93 12.00
CA PHE A 63 16.77 8.51 12.37
C PHE A 63 17.71 8.74 11.21
N GLY A 64 18.95 9.15 11.50
CA GLY A 64 19.97 9.40 10.49
C GLY A 64 19.67 10.60 9.60
N SER A 65 20.18 10.57 8.37
CA SER A 65 20.14 11.69 7.42
C SER A 65 19.33 11.35 6.17
N ARG A 66 18.48 12.29 5.73
CA ARG A 66 17.76 12.20 4.43
C ARG A 66 18.61 12.66 3.25
N ASP A 67 19.76 13.25 3.53
CA ASP A 67 20.74 13.72 2.56
C ASP A 67 22.15 13.50 3.12
N VAL A 68 22.88 12.56 2.52
CA VAL A 68 24.21 12.17 3.02
C VAL A 68 25.22 13.32 2.92
N GLU A 69 25.11 14.18 1.91
CA GLU A 69 26.04 15.27 1.69
C GLU A 69 25.78 16.44 2.64
N SER A 70 24.52 16.86 2.76
CA SER A 70 24.16 18.01 3.61
C SER A 70 23.88 17.65 5.07
N GLY A 71 23.81 16.35 5.41
CA GLY A 71 23.58 15.88 6.78
C GLY A 71 22.19 16.23 7.33
N LYS A 72 21.23 16.60 6.48
CA LYS A 72 19.89 16.98 6.92
C LYS A 72 19.17 15.79 7.57
N PRO A 73 18.62 15.94 8.78
CA PRO A 73 18.02 14.82 9.48
C PRO A 73 16.79 14.28 8.75
N VAL A 74 16.57 12.97 8.85
CA VAL A 74 15.22 12.42 8.66
C VAL A 74 14.35 12.88 9.82
N THR A 75 13.12 13.26 9.49
CA THR A 75 12.08 13.59 10.46
C THR A 75 10.82 12.78 10.15
N GLU A 76 9.85 12.80 11.07
CA GLU A 76 8.52 12.24 10.89
C GLU A 76 7.77 12.81 9.67
N ASN A 77 8.20 13.98 9.18
CA ASN A 77 7.62 14.66 8.02
C ASN A 77 8.45 14.47 6.73
N THR A 78 9.49 13.64 6.76
CA THR A 78 10.31 13.39 5.57
C THR A 78 9.58 12.46 4.59
N LEU A 79 9.47 12.90 3.33
CA LEU A 79 8.85 12.11 2.27
C LEU A 79 9.83 11.08 1.71
N PHE A 80 9.34 9.85 1.53
CA PHE A 80 10.06 8.75 0.91
C PHE A 80 9.29 8.22 -0.29
N ALA A 81 10.01 7.72 -1.30
CA ALA A 81 9.40 6.90 -2.33
C ALA A 81 9.00 5.55 -1.72
N ILE A 82 7.71 5.36 -1.42
CA ILE A 82 7.19 4.14 -0.75
C ILE A 82 7.09 2.93 -1.69
N GLY A 83 7.44 3.10 -2.97
CA GLY A 83 7.51 2.05 -3.97
C GLY A 83 6.21 1.24 -4.07
N SER A 84 6.32 -0.07 -3.85
CA SER A 84 5.20 -0.99 -4.03
C SER A 84 4.06 -0.82 -3.01
N SER A 85 4.28 -0.12 -1.90
CA SER A 85 3.20 0.23 -0.96
C SER A 85 2.12 1.10 -1.62
N THR A 86 2.45 1.82 -2.70
CA THR A 86 1.49 2.60 -3.50
C THR A 86 0.35 1.75 -4.06
N LYS A 87 0.56 0.43 -4.27
CA LYS A 87 -0.46 -0.48 -4.78
C LYS A 87 -1.71 -0.54 -3.91
N ALA A 88 -1.54 -0.46 -2.58
CA ALA A 88 -2.67 -0.43 -1.66
C ALA A 88 -3.56 0.79 -1.91
N MET A 89 -2.96 1.94 -2.26
CA MET A 89 -3.70 3.16 -2.58
C MET A 89 -4.43 3.03 -3.92
N THR A 90 -3.77 2.49 -4.96
CA THR A 90 -4.44 2.22 -6.25
C THR A 90 -5.61 1.25 -6.09
N ALA A 91 -5.43 0.17 -5.33
CA ALA A 91 -6.51 -0.78 -5.05
C ALA A 91 -7.66 -0.11 -4.30
N LEU A 92 -7.37 0.70 -3.28
CA LEU A 92 -8.39 1.47 -2.56
C LEU A 92 -9.17 2.40 -3.49
N SER A 93 -8.50 3.17 -4.35
CA SER A 93 -9.16 4.07 -5.29
C SER A 93 -10.08 3.32 -6.27
N VAL A 94 -9.65 2.18 -6.79
CA VAL A 94 -10.50 1.33 -7.65
C VAL A 94 -11.69 0.77 -6.86
N LEU A 95 -11.49 0.35 -5.61
CA LEU A 95 -12.56 -0.18 -4.77
C LEU A 95 -13.59 0.89 -4.37
N GLN A 96 -13.19 2.17 -4.26
CA GLN A 96 -14.14 3.27 -4.09
C GLN A 96 -15.08 3.39 -5.30
N LEU A 97 -14.56 3.25 -6.53
CA LEU A 97 -15.40 3.21 -7.72
C LEU A 97 -16.33 1.99 -7.77
N VAL A 98 -15.90 0.87 -7.16
CA VAL A 98 -16.74 -0.32 -6.99
C VAL A 98 -17.88 -0.05 -6.02
N ASP A 99 -17.61 0.57 -4.88
CA ASP A 99 -18.63 0.95 -3.90
C ASP A 99 -19.65 1.94 -4.49
N ASP A 100 -19.20 2.84 -5.37
CA ASP A 100 -20.04 3.79 -6.11
C ASP A 100 -20.81 3.14 -7.28
N GLY A 101 -20.57 1.87 -7.59
CA GLY A 101 -21.20 1.14 -8.70
C GLY A 101 -20.73 1.57 -10.10
N LEU A 102 -19.63 2.32 -10.20
CA LEU A 102 -19.04 2.77 -11.46
C LEU A 102 -18.16 1.70 -12.11
N VAL A 103 -17.54 0.85 -11.29
CA VAL A 103 -16.71 -0.27 -11.72
C VAL A 103 -17.23 -1.56 -11.11
N GLU A 104 -17.32 -2.63 -11.90
CA GLU A 104 -17.68 -3.96 -11.42
C GLU A 104 -16.41 -4.81 -11.38
N PRO A 105 -16.05 -5.43 -10.24
CA PRO A 105 -14.78 -6.13 -10.09
C PRO A 105 -14.55 -7.24 -11.12
N ASP A 106 -15.61 -7.95 -11.50
CA ASP A 106 -15.53 -9.13 -12.36
C ASP A 106 -15.86 -8.82 -13.83
N LYS A 107 -16.13 -7.55 -14.18
CA LYS A 107 -16.28 -7.13 -15.58
C LYS A 107 -14.93 -7.01 -16.28
N PRO A 108 -14.86 -7.30 -17.59
CA PRO A 108 -13.65 -7.09 -18.39
C PRO A 108 -13.13 -5.66 -18.27
N VAL A 109 -11.81 -5.49 -18.16
CA VAL A 109 -11.14 -4.18 -18.19
C VAL A 109 -11.44 -3.45 -19.51
N LEU A 110 -11.59 -4.21 -20.59
CA LEU A 110 -11.92 -3.70 -21.92
C LEU A 110 -13.21 -2.87 -21.95
N ASP A 111 -14.18 -3.17 -21.08
CA ASP A 111 -15.46 -2.43 -20.99
C ASP A 111 -15.24 -0.99 -20.48
N TYR A 112 -14.16 -0.77 -19.72
CA TYR A 112 -13.80 0.53 -19.14
C TYR A 112 -12.69 1.23 -19.93
N LEU A 113 -11.76 0.46 -20.50
CA LEU A 113 -10.60 0.92 -21.25
C LEU A 113 -10.63 0.28 -22.66
N PRO A 114 -11.32 0.89 -23.65
CA PRO A 114 -11.57 0.27 -24.96
C PRO A 114 -10.32 -0.08 -25.77
N ASP A 115 -9.18 0.56 -25.48
CA ASP A 115 -7.89 0.32 -26.12
C ASP A 115 -7.03 -0.72 -25.39
N PHE A 116 -7.52 -1.30 -24.29
CA PHE A 116 -6.82 -2.34 -23.54
C PHE A 116 -6.61 -3.58 -24.40
N ARG A 117 -5.36 -4.00 -24.58
CA ARG A 117 -4.98 -5.21 -25.33
C ARG A 117 -3.89 -5.96 -24.58
N MET A 118 -4.09 -7.27 -24.43
CA MET A 118 -3.11 -8.23 -23.95
C MET A 118 -2.56 -9.04 -25.12
N TYR A 119 -1.51 -9.81 -24.90
CA TYR A 119 -0.91 -10.67 -25.94
C TYR A 119 -1.90 -11.67 -26.54
N ASP A 120 -2.80 -12.19 -25.72
CA ASP A 120 -3.83 -13.16 -26.11
C ASP A 120 -5.21 -12.48 -26.18
N ASP A 121 -5.96 -12.74 -27.25
CA ASP A 121 -7.28 -12.15 -27.50
C ASP A 121 -8.33 -12.60 -26.49
N TYR A 122 -8.26 -13.85 -26.03
CA TYR A 122 -9.15 -14.36 -24.98
C TYR A 122 -8.86 -13.63 -23.67
N VAL A 123 -7.59 -13.45 -23.30
CA VAL A 123 -7.23 -12.66 -22.10
C VAL A 123 -7.66 -11.20 -22.24
N THR A 124 -7.49 -10.58 -23.40
CA THR A 124 -7.98 -9.22 -23.69
C THR A 124 -9.47 -9.07 -23.39
N GLN A 125 -10.29 -10.05 -23.81
CA GLN A 125 -11.74 -10.02 -23.65
C GLN A 125 -12.22 -10.39 -22.24
N HIS A 126 -11.42 -11.10 -21.45
CA HIS A 126 -11.87 -11.72 -20.19
C HIS A 126 -11.09 -11.28 -18.94
N LEU A 127 -9.97 -10.56 -19.09
CA LEU A 127 -9.23 -10.01 -17.96
C LEU A 127 -10.08 -8.93 -17.29
N SER A 128 -10.48 -9.21 -16.05
CA SER A 128 -11.34 -8.36 -15.23
C SER A 128 -10.55 -7.38 -14.37
N VAL A 129 -11.23 -6.38 -13.82
CA VAL A 129 -10.64 -5.42 -12.88
C VAL A 129 -10.03 -6.14 -11.66
N ARG A 130 -10.69 -7.20 -11.16
CA ARG A 130 -10.15 -8.05 -10.09
C ARG A 130 -8.86 -8.75 -10.51
N ASP A 131 -8.74 -9.17 -11.77
CA ASP A 131 -7.50 -9.79 -12.26
C ASP A 131 -6.30 -8.83 -12.23
N LEU A 132 -6.51 -7.54 -12.50
CA LEU A 132 -5.47 -6.51 -12.40
C LEU A 132 -4.91 -6.44 -10.97
N LEU A 133 -5.81 -6.39 -9.98
CA LEU A 133 -5.46 -6.20 -8.57
C LEU A 133 -4.97 -7.49 -7.89
N CYS A 134 -5.29 -8.66 -8.45
CA CYS A 134 -4.96 -9.96 -7.89
C CYS A 134 -3.79 -10.68 -8.58
N HIS A 135 -3.01 -10.00 -9.43
CA HIS A 135 -1.75 -10.54 -9.96
C HIS A 135 -1.91 -11.86 -10.73
N ARG A 136 -2.96 -11.98 -11.56
CA ARG A 136 -3.36 -13.26 -12.19
C ARG A 136 -3.58 -13.17 -13.71
N SER A 137 -2.82 -12.30 -14.37
CA SER A 137 -2.87 -12.11 -15.83
C SER A 137 -2.12 -13.16 -16.64
N GLY A 138 -1.24 -13.96 -16.03
CA GLY A 138 -0.34 -14.91 -16.71
C GLY A 138 0.98 -14.32 -17.20
N LEU A 139 1.19 -13.01 -17.01
CA LEU A 139 2.46 -12.36 -17.30
C LEU A 139 3.49 -12.58 -16.18
N PRO A 140 4.78 -12.80 -16.50
CA PRO A 140 5.89 -12.67 -15.56
C PRO A 140 6.24 -11.20 -15.28
N ARG A 141 7.13 -10.94 -14.30
CA ARG A 141 7.60 -9.59 -13.98
C ARG A 141 8.33 -8.98 -15.18
N HIS A 142 7.65 -8.11 -15.94
CA HIS A 142 8.24 -7.36 -17.07
C HIS A 142 8.85 -6.02 -16.60
N ASP A 143 9.48 -6.01 -15.44
CA ASP A 143 9.99 -4.79 -14.79
C ASP A 143 11.16 -4.15 -15.56
N LEU A 144 11.77 -4.80 -16.55
CA LEU A 144 12.79 -4.13 -17.38
C LEU A 144 12.17 -3.24 -18.46
N VAL A 145 10.88 -3.42 -18.76
CA VAL A 145 10.18 -2.62 -19.80
C VAL A 145 10.02 -1.16 -19.35
N TRP A 146 9.90 -0.88 -18.05
CA TRP A 146 9.74 0.48 -17.52
C TRP A 146 11.02 1.09 -16.87
N TYR A 147 11.95 0.30 -16.30
CA TYR A 147 13.00 0.82 -15.41
C TYR A 147 14.17 1.41 -16.19
N GLY A 148 14.33 1.00 -17.45
CA GLY A 148 15.37 1.50 -18.35
C GLY A 148 14.78 2.14 -19.60
N SER A 149 13.54 2.62 -19.51
CA SER A 149 12.79 3.17 -20.64
C SER A 149 12.33 4.60 -20.35
N ASP A 150 12.33 5.43 -21.40
CA ASP A 150 11.72 6.77 -21.39
C ASP A 150 10.22 6.71 -21.76
N ASP A 151 9.65 5.51 -21.93
CA ASP A 151 8.25 5.32 -22.26
C ASP A 151 7.35 6.00 -21.24
N SER A 152 6.37 6.73 -21.76
CA SER A 152 5.21 7.17 -21.00
C SER A 152 4.39 5.98 -20.49
N ARG A 153 3.55 6.25 -19.48
CA ARG A 153 2.59 5.26 -18.99
C ARG A 153 1.64 4.78 -20.10
N GLU A 154 1.34 5.62 -21.08
CA GLU A 154 0.44 5.30 -22.20
C GLU A 154 1.13 4.33 -23.16
N GLU A 155 2.40 4.58 -23.49
CA GLU A 155 3.21 3.66 -24.29
C GLU A 155 3.37 2.30 -23.59
N LEU A 156 3.62 2.29 -22.28
CA LEU A 156 3.67 1.04 -21.50
C LEU A 156 2.34 0.30 -21.51
N PHE A 157 1.21 1.01 -21.41
CA PHE A 157 -0.13 0.43 -21.50
C PHE A 157 -0.37 -0.23 -22.87
N HIS A 158 0.00 0.45 -23.96
CA HIS A 158 -0.12 -0.12 -25.30
C HIS A 158 0.90 -1.22 -25.61
N LYS A 159 1.99 -1.32 -24.86
CA LYS A 159 2.97 -2.40 -24.99
C LYS A 159 2.52 -3.72 -24.36
N LEU A 160 1.47 -3.73 -23.53
CA LEU A 160 0.94 -4.96 -22.92
C LEU A 160 0.63 -6.06 -23.93
N LYS A 161 0.15 -5.70 -25.12
CA LYS A 161 -0.13 -6.64 -26.23
C LYS A 161 1.10 -7.35 -26.79
N TYR A 162 2.30 -6.87 -26.48
CA TYR A 162 3.55 -7.48 -26.94
C TYR A 162 4.24 -8.33 -25.86
N LEU A 163 3.69 -8.38 -24.64
CA LEU A 163 4.29 -9.10 -23.52
C LEU A 163 3.81 -10.55 -23.51
N GLU A 164 4.72 -11.49 -23.81
CA GLU A 164 4.40 -12.91 -23.82
C GLU A 164 4.13 -13.45 -22.40
N PRO A 165 2.97 -14.11 -22.16
CA PRO A 165 2.72 -14.79 -20.91
C PRO A 165 3.60 -16.04 -20.79
N ASN A 166 4.02 -16.37 -19.57
CA ASN A 166 4.73 -17.62 -19.30
C ASN A 166 3.87 -18.61 -18.49
N ARG A 167 2.64 -18.23 -18.16
CA ARG A 167 1.64 -19.03 -17.46
C ARG A 167 0.26 -18.72 -18.06
N GLY A 168 -0.66 -19.65 -17.91
CA GLY A 168 -2.05 -19.47 -18.31
C GLY A 168 -2.75 -18.36 -17.52
N PHE A 169 -3.76 -17.76 -18.15
CA PHE A 169 -4.61 -16.76 -17.51
C PHE A 169 -5.29 -17.35 -16.26
N ARG A 170 -5.14 -16.67 -15.12
CA ARG A 170 -5.58 -17.12 -13.78
C ARG A 170 -4.97 -18.42 -13.27
N GLU A 171 -3.94 -18.96 -13.91
CA GLU A 171 -3.30 -20.22 -13.49
C GLU A 171 -2.57 -20.07 -12.16
N VAL A 172 -1.74 -19.03 -12.03
CA VAL A 172 -0.92 -18.79 -10.84
C VAL A 172 -0.81 -17.29 -10.52
N PHE A 173 -0.49 -16.99 -9.26
CA PHE A 173 -0.10 -15.64 -8.85
C PHE A 173 1.26 -15.26 -9.44
N GLN A 174 1.33 -14.12 -10.12
CA GLN A 174 2.57 -13.50 -10.56
C GLN A 174 2.51 -12.00 -10.28
N TYR A 175 3.39 -11.54 -9.41
CA TYR A 175 3.46 -10.12 -9.06
C TYR A 175 3.69 -9.25 -10.29
N GLN A 176 2.89 -8.20 -10.46
CA GLN A 176 2.80 -7.37 -11.67
C GLN A 176 2.73 -5.89 -11.33
N ASN A 177 3.68 -5.10 -11.86
CA ASN A 177 3.64 -3.65 -11.79
C ASN A 177 2.74 -3.05 -12.87
N LEU A 178 2.82 -3.57 -14.10
CA LEU A 178 2.06 -3.03 -15.23
C LEU A 178 0.54 -3.21 -15.06
N MET A 179 0.09 -4.27 -14.40
CA MET A 179 -1.35 -4.44 -14.09
C MET A 179 -1.85 -3.39 -13.10
N TYR A 180 -1.05 -3.00 -12.11
CA TYR A 180 -1.40 -1.92 -11.18
C TYR A 180 -1.29 -0.55 -11.83
N MET A 181 -0.35 -0.34 -12.76
CA MET A 181 -0.32 0.84 -13.61
C MET A 181 -1.60 0.94 -14.46
N THR A 182 -2.03 -0.16 -15.08
CA THR A 182 -3.28 -0.22 -15.84
C THR A 182 -4.50 0.05 -14.97
N ALA A 183 -4.56 -0.51 -13.75
CA ALA A 183 -5.63 -0.21 -12.81
C ALA A 183 -5.72 1.28 -12.46
N GLY A 184 -4.58 1.99 -12.50
CA GLY A 184 -4.53 3.44 -12.33
C GLY A 184 -5.24 4.25 -13.42
N TYR A 185 -5.53 3.67 -14.59
CA TYR A 185 -6.33 4.33 -15.64
C TYR A 185 -7.84 4.25 -15.39
N LEU A 186 -8.28 3.45 -14.40
CA LEU A 186 -9.69 3.38 -14.03
C LEU A 186 -10.12 4.54 -13.11
N VAL A 187 -9.17 5.24 -12.49
CA VAL A 187 -9.36 6.25 -11.43
C VAL A 187 -8.96 7.65 -11.85
#